data_AF-A0A967LZJ3-F1
#
_entry.id   AF-A0A967LZJ3-F1
#
_cell.length_a   1.000
_cell.length_b   1.000
_cell.length_c   1.000
_cell.angle_alpha   90.00
_cell.angle_beta   90.00
_cell.angle_gamma   90.00
#
_symmetry.space_group_name_H-M   'P 1'
#
loop_
_entity.id
_entity.type
_entity.pdbx_description
1 polymer ?
#
loop_
_entity_poly.entity_id
_entity_poly.type
_entity_poly.pdbx_seq_one_letter_code
_entity_poly.pdbx_strand_id
1 'polypeptide(L)'
;TLIYPELQGKLNGHAVRVPLLNASITDAVFEMKRPVTEEEVNGLFKKAEATYLKGILGVEERPLVSVDFKSDPRSSIIDAPSTMVVDGTQLKILAWYDNEMGYVHRMMELCKKVAKSL
;
A
#
# COMPACT_ATOMS: atom_id res chain seq x y z
N THR A 1 6.01 9.52 -10.40
CA THR A 1 4.67 10.05 -10.74
C THR A 1 4.24 9.76 -12.19
N LEU A 2 5.01 9.03 -13.01
CA LEU A 2 4.64 8.72 -14.40
C LEU A 2 3.33 7.91 -14.55
N ILE A 3 2.93 7.17 -13.50
CA ILE A 3 1.68 6.39 -13.47
C ILE A 3 0.46 7.18 -12.97
N TYR A 4 0.69 8.31 -12.29
CA TYR A 4 -0.34 9.22 -11.78
C TYR A 4 0.10 10.67 -12.06
N PRO A 5 -0.07 11.16 -13.30
CA PRO A 5 0.41 12.48 -13.72
C PRO A 5 -0.08 13.63 -12.83
N GLU A 6 -1.30 13.52 -12.30
CA GLU A 6 -1.93 14.49 -11.41
C GLU A 6 -1.21 14.69 -10.06
N LEU A 7 -0.30 13.77 -9.71
CA LEU A 7 0.55 13.80 -8.53
C LEU A 7 1.98 14.30 -8.80
N GLN A 8 2.29 14.71 -10.03
CA GLN A 8 3.60 15.29 -10.36
C GLN A 8 3.91 16.50 -9.46
N GLY A 9 5.10 16.49 -8.85
CA GLY A 9 5.54 17.53 -7.91
C GLY A 9 4.88 17.48 -6.53
N LYS A 10 3.95 16.55 -6.27
CA LYS A 10 3.21 16.43 -5.01
C LYS A 10 3.63 15.26 -4.13
N LEU A 11 4.35 14.30 -4.70
CA LEU A 11 4.88 13.14 -3.98
C LEU A 11 6.40 13.13 -4.06
N ASN A 12 7.03 12.94 -2.91
CA ASN A 12 8.47 12.71 -2.76
C ASN A 12 8.70 11.73 -1.61
N GLY A 13 9.92 11.20 -1.46
CA GLY A 13 10.26 10.30 -0.37
C GLY A 13 11.73 9.91 -0.37
N HIS A 14 12.12 9.15 0.66
CA HIS A 14 13.42 8.50 0.75
C HIS A 14 13.24 7.07 1.27
N ALA A 15 14.31 6.28 1.24
CA ALA A 15 14.33 4.95 1.84
C ALA A 15 15.35 4.89 2.97
N VAL A 16 14.96 4.29 4.10
CA VAL A 16 15.88 3.92 5.18
C VAL A 16 16.03 2.40 5.14
N ARG A 17 17.27 1.92 5.06
CA ARG A 17 17.56 0.49 5.06
C ARG A 17 17.74 0.01 6.51
N VAL A 18 17.14 -1.13 6.81
CA VAL A 18 17.26 -1.81 8.10
C VAL A 18 17.82 -3.22 7.87
N PRO A 19 18.50 -3.84 8.86
CA PRO A 19 19.13 -5.15 8.72
C PRO A 19 18.08 -6.28 8.82
N LEU A 20 17.25 -6.38 7.80
CA LEU A 20 16.19 -7.37 7.65
C LEU A 20 16.24 -7.93 6.22
N LEU A 21 16.00 -9.23 6.05
CA LEU A 21 15.99 -9.85 4.71
C LEU A 21 14.73 -9.45 3.93
N ASN A 22 13.57 -9.44 4.60
CA ASN A 22 12.23 -9.15 4.08
C ASN A 22 11.29 -9.09 5.30
N ALA A 23 10.20 -8.33 5.36
CA ALA A 23 9.55 -7.47 4.37
C ALA A 23 9.85 -5.97 4.52
N SER A 24 9.34 -5.17 3.58
CA SER A 24 9.44 -3.72 3.57
C SER A 24 8.12 -3.07 3.95
N ILE A 25 8.18 -1.81 4.39
CA ILE A 25 7.00 -1.00 4.72
C ILE A 25 7.11 0.38 4.10
N THR A 26 6.00 0.88 3.58
CA THR A 26 5.84 2.27 3.17
C THR A 26 5.15 3.03 4.29
N ASP A 27 5.83 4.05 4.80
CA ASP A 27 5.26 5.08 5.67
C ASP A 27 4.92 6.28 4.79
N ALA A 28 3.62 6.52 4.57
CA ALA A 28 3.15 7.57 3.67
C ALA A 28 2.29 8.59 4.42
N VAL A 29 2.69 9.85 4.30
CA VAL A 29 2.02 10.99 4.92
C VAL A 29 1.46 11.90 3.82
N PHE A 30 0.21 12.30 3.96
CA PHE A 30 -0.54 13.08 2.98
C PHE A 30 -1.25 14.25 3.66
N GLU A 31 -1.29 15.39 2.97
CA GLU A 31 -2.20 16.48 3.30
C GLU A 31 -3.51 16.29 2.52
N MET A 32 -4.61 16.09 3.23
CA MET A 32 -5.93 15.83 2.65
C MET A 32 -6.67 17.13 2.34
N LYS A 33 -7.38 17.17 1.22
CA LYS A 33 -8.12 18.38 0.78
C LYS A 33 -9.33 18.73 1.66
N ARG A 34 -9.75 17.82 2.51
CA ARG A 34 -10.87 17.96 3.45
C ARG A 34 -10.57 17.13 4.70
N PRO A 35 -11.27 17.40 5.81
CA PRO A 35 -11.23 16.54 6.97
C PRO A 35 -11.59 15.08 6.62
N VAL A 36 -10.84 14.15 7.21
CA VAL A 36 -11.04 12.70 7.12
C VAL A 36 -10.97 12.07 8.52
N THR A 37 -11.43 10.83 8.66
CA THR A 37 -11.20 10.03 9.88
C THR A 37 -10.49 8.72 9.55
N GLU A 38 -9.92 8.08 10.56
CA GLU A 38 -9.23 6.79 10.43
C GLU A 38 -10.20 5.71 9.95
N GLU A 39 -11.43 5.69 10.46
CA GLU A 39 -12.49 4.76 10.05
C GLU A 39 -12.91 4.97 8.60
N GLU A 40 -13.02 6.23 8.16
CA GLU A 40 -13.33 6.55 6.78
C GLU A 40 -12.24 6.01 5.85
N VAL A 41 -10.97 6.33 6.14
CA VAL A 41 -9.83 5.94 5.32
C VAL A 41 -9.68 4.41 5.26
N ASN A 42 -9.73 3.75 6.42
CA ASN A 42 -9.68 2.28 6.49
C ASN A 42 -10.87 1.64 5.77
N GLY A 43 -12.06 2.22 5.86
CA GLY A 43 -13.25 1.78 5.13
C GLY A 43 -13.08 1.87 3.61
N LEU A 44 -12.43 2.94 3.11
CA LEU A 44 -12.12 3.07 1.68
C LEU A 44 -11.14 2.01 1.20
N PHE A 45 -10.10 1.70 2.00
CA PHE A 45 -9.17 0.62 1.67
C PHE A 45 -9.84 -0.76 1.68
N LYS A 46 -10.68 -1.07 2.68
CA LYS A 46 -11.45 -2.32 2.72
C LYS A 46 -12.36 -2.46 1.51
N LYS A 47 -13.03 -1.36 1.10
CA LYS A 47 -13.84 -1.36 -0.11
C LYS A 47 -13.00 -1.65 -1.36
N ALA A 48 -11.82 -1.05 -1.49
CA ALA A 48 -10.93 -1.27 -2.61
C ALA A 48 -10.41 -2.72 -2.66
N GLU A 49 -9.98 -3.27 -1.52
CA GLU A 49 -9.60 -4.68 -1.35
C GLU A 49 -10.73 -5.63 -1.78
N ALA A 50 -11.97 -5.35 -1.39
CA ALA A 50 -13.11 -6.19 -1.74
C ALA A 50 -13.50 -6.09 -3.23
N THR A 51 -13.07 -5.05 -3.94
CA THR A 51 -13.57 -4.71 -5.29
C THR A 51 -12.45 -4.65 -6.34
N TYR A 52 -12.08 -3.46 -6.78
CA TYR A 52 -11.21 -3.24 -7.95
C TYR A 52 -9.73 -3.50 -7.67
N LEU A 53 -9.32 -3.69 -6.41
CA LEU A 53 -7.98 -4.12 -6.01
C LEU A 53 -7.96 -5.51 -5.36
N LYS A 54 -8.98 -6.33 -5.60
CA LYS A 54 -9.04 -7.70 -5.05
C LYS A 54 -7.82 -8.52 -5.45
N GLY A 55 -7.12 -9.06 -4.46
CA GLY A 55 -5.89 -9.83 -4.63
C GLY A 55 -4.62 -9.00 -4.87
N ILE A 56 -4.75 -7.67 -4.95
CA ILE A 56 -3.63 -6.72 -5.13
C ILE A 56 -3.41 -5.94 -3.83
N LEU A 57 -4.49 -5.41 -3.24
CA LEU A 57 -4.48 -4.71 -1.96
C LEU A 57 -4.97 -5.65 -0.86
N GLY A 58 -4.40 -5.51 0.33
CA GLY A 58 -4.90 -6.09 1.57
C GLY A 58 -5.19 -5.01 2.62
N VAL A 59 -6.06 -5.33 3.58
CA VAL A 59 -6.18 -4.59 4.84
C VAL A 59 -6.03 -5.56 6.00
N GLU A 60 -5.16 -5.25 6.96
CA GLU A 60 -4.93 -6.06 8.14
C GLU A 60 -5.29 -5.28 9.40
N GLU A 61 -6.06 -5.93 10.28
CA GLU A 61 -6.54 -5.34 11.54
C GLU A 61 -5.79 -5.88 12.75
N ARG A 62 -5.02 -6.97 12.57
CA ARG A 62 -4.18 -7.54 13.61
C ARG A 62 -2.86 -6.78 13.71
N PRO A 63 -2.26 -6.68 14.90
CA PRO A 63 -0.96 -6.04 15.11
C PRO A 63 0.18 -6.96 14.64
N LEU A 64 0.34 -7.11 13.33
CA LEU A 64 1.36 -7.96 12.71
C LEU A 64 2.71 -7.25 12.57
N VAL A 65 3.75 -8.01 12.28
CA VAL A 65 5.10 -7.51 12.03
C VAL A 65 5.66 -8.03 10.70
N SER A 66 6.83 -7.53 10.30
CA SER A 66 7.44 -7.80 8.99
C SER A 66 7.44 -9.27 8.53
N VAL A 67 7.69 -10.23 9.42
CA VAL A 67 7.78 -11.66 9.07
C VAL A 67 6.43 -12.25 8.69
N ASP A 68 5.33 -11.70 9.20
CA ASP A 68 3.98 -12.21 8.93
C ASP A 68 3.55 -11.97 7.47
N PHE A 69 4.20 -11.03 6.79
CA PHE A 69 3.97 -10.71 5.37
C PHE A 69 4.89 -11.47 4.42
N LYS A 70 5.76 -12.36 4.94
CA LYS A 70 6.64 -13.17 4.11
C LYS A 70 5.82 -14.03 3.14
N SER A 71 6.20 -13.99 1.87
CA SER A 71 5.55 -14.70 0.77
C SER A 71 4.11 -14.26 0.47
N ASP A 72 3.67 -13.12 0.99
CA ASP A 72 2.37 -12.57 0.62
C ASP A 72 2.40 -12.11 -0.86
N PRO A 73 1.47 -12.57 -1.71
CA PRO A 73 1.47 -12.22 -3.13
C PRO A 73 0.86 -10.85 -3.41
N ARG A 74 0.25 -10.19 -2.43
CA ARG A 74 -0.37 -8.86 -2.58
C ARG A 74 0.72 -7.80 -2.74
N SER A 75 0.38 -6.71 -3.42
CA SER A 75 1.30 -5.59 -3.66
C SER A 75 1.42 -4.64 -2.49
N SER A 76 0.40 -4.57 -1.65
CA SER A 76 0.35 -3.67 -0.50
C SER A 76 -0.69 -4.20 0.48
N ILE A 77 -0.38 -4.17 1.76
CA ILE A 77 -1.28 -4.53 2.85
C ILE A 77 -1.30 -3.35 3.83
N ILE A 78 -2.45 -2.70 3.98
CA ILE A 78 -2.63 -1.58 4.90
C ILE A 78 -2.66 -2.10 6.33
N ASP A 79 -1.82 -1.52 7.18
CA ASP A 79 -1.85 -1.71 8.62
C ASP A 79 -2.91 -0.77 9.21
N ALA A 80 -4.15 -1.28 9.34
CA ALA A 80 -5.29 -0.47 9.72
C ALA A 80 -5.14 0.16 11.12
N PRO A 81 -4.62 -0.54 12.15
CA PRO A 81 -4.39 0.05 13.47
C PRO A 81 -3.37 1.20 13.48
N SER A 82 -2.49 1.26 12.49
CA SER A 82 -1.45 2.30 12.38
C SER A 82 -1.87 3.51 11.54
N THR A 83 -3.10 3.54 11.02
CA THR A 83 -3.64 4.72 10.35
C THR A 83 -3.83 5.83 11.38
N MET A 84 -3.34 7.02 11.07
CA MET A 84 -3.41 8.17 11.97
C MET A 84 -3.91 9.39 11.21
N VAL A 85 -4.79 10.16 11.85
CA VAL A 85 -5.19 11.48 11.36
C VAL A 85 -4.87 12.55 12.40
N VAL A 86 -4.11 13.56 11.98
CA VAL A 86 -3.75 14.72 12.80
C VAL A 86 -4.39 15.96 12.20
N ASP A 87 -4.94 16.83 13.06
CA ASP A 87 -5.60 18.10 12.66
C ASP A 87 -6.69 17.94 11.59
N GLY A 88 -7.32 16.75 11.54
CA GLY A 88 -8.37 16.39 10.59
C GLY A 88 -7.90 16.15 9.14
N THR A 89 -6.80 16.75 8.69
CA THR A 89 -6.36 16.67 7.28
C THR A 89 -5.00 16.03 7.07
N GLN A 90 -4.16 15.90 8.09
CA GLN A 90 -2.86 15.22 7.94
C GLN A 90 -3.05 13.72 8.16
N LEU A 91 -3.04 12.96 7.07
CA LEU A 91 -3.21 11.51 7.07
C LEU A 91 -1.85 10.82 7.01
N LYS A 92 -1.61 9.87 7.92
CA LYS A 92 -0.51 8.92 7.81
C LYS A 92 -1.07 7.50 7.71
N ILE A 93 -0.51 6.71 6.78
CA ILE A 93 -0.78 5.29 6.63
C ILE A 93 0.52 4.50 6.59
N LEU A 94 0.44 3.26 7.06
CA LEU A 94 1.49 2.25 6.89
C LEU A 94 0.99 1.16 5.95
N ALA A 95 1.85 0.79 5.00
CA ALA A 95 1.55 -0.23 3.99
C ALA A 95 2.70 -1.22 3.88
N TRP A 96 2.47 -2.45 4.31
CA TRP A 96 3.42 -3.55 4.21
C TRP A 96 3.45 -4.15 2.82
N TYR A 97 4.62 -4.62 2.39
CA TYR A 97 4.75 -5.42 1.19
C TYR A 97 5.98 -6.32 1.27
N ASP A 98 5.79 -7.58 0.84
CA ASP A 98 6.92 -8.43 0.50
C ASP A 98 7.55 -7.87 -0.78
N ASN A 99 8.75 -7.28 -0.64
CA ASN A 99 9.43 -6.61 -1.73
C ASN A 99 9.97 -7.57 -2.80
N GLU A 100 9.96 -8.89 -2.55
CA GLU A 100 10.31 -9.91 -3.52
C GLU A 100 9.04 -10.51 -4.15
N MET A 101 8.16 -11.06 -3.33
CA MET A 101 7.07 -11.92 -3.75
C MET A 101 5.88 -11.15 -4.33
N GLY A 102 5.49 -10.04 -3.71
CA GLY A 102 4.41 -9.20 -4.23
C GLY A 102 4.77 -8.62 -5.61
N TYR A 103 6.03 -8.21 -5.79
CA TYR A 103 6.51 -7.65 -7.05
C TYR A 103 6.55 -8.69 -8.17
N VAL A 104 7.10 -9.89 -7.91
CA VAL A 104 7.19 -10.96 -8.92
C VAL A 104 5.80 -11.41 -9.39
N HIS A 105 4.81 -11.51 -8.49
CA HIS A 105 3.44 -11.84 -8.89
C HIS A 105 2.85 -10.80 -9.85
N ARG A 106 3.03 -9.50 -9.59
CA ARG A 106 2.56 -8.44 -10.50
C ARG A 106 3.27 -8.50 -11.86
N MET A 107 4.56 -8.80 -11.88
CA MET A 107 5.31 -8.98 -13.12
C MET A 107 4.77 -10.15 -13.96
N MET A 108 4.48 -11.29 -13.32
CA MET A 108 3.88 -12.45 -13.99
C MET A 108 2.49 -12.13 -14.56
N GLU A 109 1.65 -11.44 -13.79
CA GLU A 109 0.32 -11.01 -14.23
C GLU A 109 0.40 -10.03 -15.40
N LEU A 110 1.35 -9.08 -15.36
CA LEU A 110 1.58 -8.13 -16.45
C LEU A 110 2.02 -8.84 -17.73
N CYS A 111 2.98 -9.77 -17.64
CA CYS A 111 3.41 -10.59 -18.78
C CYS A 111 2.24 -11.35 -19.39
N LYS A 112 1.39 -11.98 -18.57
CA LYS A 112 0.19 -12.68 -19.04
C LYS A 112 -0.80 -11.72 -19.72
N LYS A 113 -0.95 -10.49 -19.20
CA LYS A 113 -1.82 -9.48 -19.80
C LYS A 113 -1.31 -9.04 -21.17
N VAL A 114 -0.02 -8.75 -21.30
CA VAL A 114 0.62 -8.37 -22.57
C VAL A 114 0.52 -9.51 -23.58
N ALA A 115 0.82 -10.74 -23.18
CA ALA A 115 0.73 -11.91 -24.05
C ALA A 115 -0.70 -12.14 -24.60
N LYS A 116 -1.74 -11.80 -23.84
CA LYS A 116 -3.14 -11.86 -24.29
C LYS A 116 -3.55 -10.73 -25.22
N SER A 117 -2.75 -9.66 -25.31
CA SER A 117 -3.02 -8.50 -26.16
C SER A 117 -2.26 -8.52 -27.49
N LEU A 118 -1.38 -9.51 -27.68
CA LEU A 118 -0.72 -9.83 -28.95
C LEU A 118 -1.60 -10.80 -29.75
#